data_AF-A0A7X3I4V8-F1
#
_entry.id   AF-A0A7X3I4V8-F1
#
_cell.length_a   1.000
_cell.length_b   1.000
_cell.length_c   1.000
_cell.angle_alpha   90.00
_cell.angle_beta   90.00
_cell.angle_gamma   90.00
#
_symmetry.space_group_name_H-M   'P 1'
#
loop_
_entity.id
_entity.type
_entity.pdbx_description
1 polymer ?
#
loop_
_entity_poly.entity_id
_entity_poly.type
_entity_poly.pdbx_seq_one_letter_code
_entity_poly.pdbx_strand_id
1 'polypeptide(L)'
;MSMPMWIGRLSQAQLDDACPRNGEVQAIVDEVTARVTAQGGYANATQLGTKIHVEIARIINEMHDSNFVAELILADLTITER
;
A
#
# COMPACT_ATOMS: atom_id res chain seq x y z
N MET A 1 -7.31 20.86 21.18
CA MET A 1 -7.36 21.47 19.83
C MET A 1 -6.69 20.49 18.87
N SER A 2 -7.42 19.79 18.00
CA SER A 2 -6.78 18.97 16.95
C SER A 2 -6.45 19.91 15.79
N MET A 3 -5.17 20.08 15.46
CA MET A 3 -4.78 20.87 14.29
C MET A 3 -5.17 20.11 13.03
N PRO A 4 -5.91 20.71 12.08
CA PRO A 4 -6.16 20.08 10.80
C PRO A 4 -4.82 19.86 10.10
N MET A 5 -4.43 18.59 9.90
CA MET A 5 -3.29 18.25 9.07
C MET A 5 -3.68 18.51 7.61
N TRP A 6 -3.06 19.51 6.99
CA TRP A 6 -3.23 19.76 5.57
C TRP A 6 -2.50 18.64 4.82
N ILE A 7 -3.25 17.65 4.35
CA ILE A 7 -2.73 16.63 3.44
C ILE A 7 -2.77 17.26 2.05
N GLY A 8 -1.71 18.00 1.72
CA GLY A 8 -1.54 18.55 0.38
C GLY A 8 -1.50 17.44 -0.65
N ARG A 9 -2.19 17.63 -1.78
CA ARG A 9 -2.03 16.74 -2.94
C ARG A 9 -0.60 16.91 -3.45
N LEU A 10 0.26 15.93 -3.21
CA LEU A 10 1.59 15.89 -3.81
C LEU A 10 1.43 15.65 -5.31
N SER A 11 2.14 16.45 -6.11
CA SER A 11 2.26 16.18 -7.54
C SER A 11 3.19 15.00 -7.77
N GLN A 12 3.03 14.31 -8.91
CA GLN A 12 3.90 13.21 -9.30
C GLN A 12 5.38 13.64 -9.30
N ALA A 13 5.68 14.84 -9.78
CA ALA A 13 7.04 15.38 -9.78
C ALA A 13 7.64 15.54 -8.38
N GLN A 14 6.83 15.91 -7.38
CA GLN A 14 7.29 16.00 -5.99
C GLN A 14 7.54 14.62 -5.37
N LEU A 15 6.77 13.60 -5.78
CA LEU A 15 6.97 12.23 -5.35
C LEU A 15 8.21 11.61 -6.01
N ASP A 16 8.42 11.88 -7.29
CA ASP A 16 9.58 11.40 -8.04
C ASP A 16 10.89 12.06 -7.55
N ASP A 17 10.85 13.33 -7.16
CA ASP A 17 11.98 14.04 -6.54
C ASP A 17 12.32 13.50 -5.14
N ALA A 18 11.29 13.23 -4.32
CA ALA A 18 11.46 12.72 -2.97
C ALA A 18 11.86 11.22 -2.94
N CYS A 19 11.43 10.44 -3.91
CA CYS A 19 11.69 9.01 -3.99
C CYS A 19 12.10 8.63 -5.42
N PRO A 20 13.41 8.40 -5.68
CA PRO A 20 13.89 7.99 -7.00
C PRO A 20 13.25 6.70 -7.53
N ARG A 21 12.68 5.87 -6.63
CA ARG A 21 11.99 4.62 -6.95
C ARG A 21 10.46 4.77 -7.01
N ASN A 22 9.93 5.98 -6.94
CA ASN A 22 8.49 6.21 -6.89
C ASN A 22 7.72 5.55 -8.05
N GLY A 23 8.29 5.56 -9.26
CA GLY A 23 7.69 4.88 -10.41
C GLY A 23 7.56 3.36 -10.24
N GLU A 24 8.53 2.72 -9.58
CA GLU A 24 8.50 1.28 -9.29
C GLU A 24 7.44 0.97 -8.22
N VAL A 25 7.39 1.78 -7.16
CA VAL A 25 6.37 1.67 -6.12
C VAL A 25 4.97 1.82 -6.71
N GLN A 26 4.76 2.86 -7.53
CA GLN A 26 3.48 3.14 -8.16
C GLN A 26 3.05 1.98 -9.08
N ALA A 27 3.97 1.42 -9.87
CA ALA A 27 3.67 0.28 -10.72
C ALA A 27 3.22 -0.96 -9.94
N ILE A 28 3.90 -1.29 -8.83
CA ILE A 28 3.52 -2.40 -7.95
C ILE A 28 2.13 -2.14 -7.33
N VAL A 29 1.89 -0.94 -6.83
CA VAL A 29 0.61 -0.55 -6.23
C VAL A 29 -0.53 -0.65 -7.23
N ASP A 30 -0.35 -0.14 -8.45
CA ASP A 30 -1.36 -0.16 -9.50
C ASP A 30 -1.70 -1.59 -9.93
N GLU A 31 -0.68 -2.43 -10.13
CA GLU A 31 -0.85 -3.83 -10.51
C GLU A 31 -1.61 -4.61 -9.41
N VAL A 32 -1.16 -4.50 -8.16
CA VAL A 32 -1.78 -5.19 -7.02
C VAL A 32 -3.21 -4.71 -6.84
N THR A 33 -3.46 -3.40 -6.90
CA THR A 33 -4.80 -2.84 -6.74
C THR A 33 -5.75 -3.36 -7.80
N ALA A 34 -5.32 -3.39 -9.07
CA ALA A 34 -6.11 -3.95 -10.16
C ALA A 34 -6.41 -5.43 -9.94
N ARG A 35 -5.39 -6.23 -9.59
CA ARG A 35 -5.53 -7.68 -9.35
C ARG A 35 -6.47 -7.98 -8.18
N VAL A 36 -6.26 -7.34 -7.04
CA VAL A 36 -7.06 -7.56 -5.83
C VAL A 36 -8.49 -7.08 -6.07
N THR A 37 -8.68 -5.92 -6.70
CA THR A 37 -10.03 -5.43 -7.05
C THR A 37 -10.77 -6.41 -7.97
N ALA A 38 -10.09 -7.01 -8.94
CA ALA A 38 -10.66 -8.01 -9.85
C ALA A 38 -11.05 -9.33 -9.17
N GLN A 39 -10.42 -9.70 -8.04
CA GLN A 39 -10.78 -10.90 -7.27
C GLN A 39 -12.16 -10.78 -6.62
N GLY A 40 -12.60 -9.55 -6.29
CA GLY A 40 -13.87 -9.30 -5.63
C GLY A 40 -13.99 -9.95 -4.25
N GLY A 41 -15.21 -9.96 -3.68
CA GLY A 41 -15.49 -10.67 -2.43
C GLY A 41 -15.12 -9.93 -1.13
N TYR A 42 -14.77 -8.64 -1.19
CA TYR A 42 -14.49 -7.82 0.01
C TYR A 42 -15.78 -7.20 0.54
N ALA A 43 -16.04 -7.38 1.84
CA ALA A 43 -17.26 -6.88 2.48
C ALA A 43 -17.27 -5.35 2.64
N ASN A 44 -16.09 -4.73 2.69
CA ASN A 44 -15.94 -3.27 2.78
C ASN A 44 -14.58 -2.80 2.27
N ALA A 45 -14.44 -1.48 2.15
CA ALA A 45 -13.21 -0.83 1.68
C ALA A 45 -11.99 -1.13 2.56
N THR A 46 -12.18 -1.33 3.88
CA THR A 46 -11.09 -1.67 4.80
C THR A 46 -10.50 -3.03 4.45
N GLN A 47 -11.34 -4.06 4.24
CA GLN A 47 -10.86 -5.39 3.86
C GLN A 47 -10.13 -5.40 2.52
N LEU A 48 -10.66 -4.66 1.53
CA LEU A 48 -9.99 -4.47 0.23
C LEU A 48 -8.61 -3.81 0.42
N GLY A 49 -8.56 -2.70 1.16
CA GLY A 49 -7.32 -1.98 1.45
C GLY A 49 -6.29 -2.86 2.17
N THR A 50 -6.71 -3.60 3.21
CA THR A 50 -5.84 -4.54 3.93
C THR A 50 -5.25 -5.59 2.99
N LYS A 51 -6.06 -6.18 2.09
CA LYS A 51 -5.55 -7.20 1.16
C LYS A 51 -4.54 -6.60 0.17
N ILE A 52 -4.78 -5.39 -0.33
CA ILE A 52 -3.83 -4.66 -1.19
C ILE A 52 -2.50 -4.44 -0.45
N HIS A 53 -2.53 -3.93 0.78
CA HIS A 53 -1.32 -3.69 1.58
C HIS A 53 -0.53 -4.97 1.85
N VAL A 54 -1.20 -6.08 2.17
CA VAL A 54 -0.55 -7.38 2.42
C VAL A 54 0.13 -7.91 1.15
N GLU A 55 -0.51 -7.83 -0.01
CA GLU A 55 0.08 -8.30 -1.26
C GLU A 55 1.27 -7.43 -1.71
N ILE A 56 1.19 -6.11 -1.54
CA ILE A 56 2.33 -5.21 -1.80
C ILE A 56 3.50 -5.57 -0.88
N ALA A 57 3.25 -5.76 0.42
CA ALA A 57 4.28 -6.13 1.37
C ALA A 57 4.94 -7.46 1.03
N ARG A 58 4.18 -8.45 0.55
CA ARG A 58 4.71 -9.73 0.08
C ARG A 58 5.68 -9.54 -1.09
N ILE A 59 5.28 -8.77 -2.12
CA ILE A 59 6.13 -8.51 -3.28
C ILE A 59 7.42 -7.82 -2.87
N ILE A 60 7.33 -6.76 -2.06
CA ILE A 60 8.51 -6.00 -1.61
C ILE A 60 9.48 -6.89 -0.82
N ASN A 61 8.96 -7.74 0.08
CA ASN A 61 9.80 -8.65 0.86
C ASN A 61 10.46 -9.74 0.00
N GLU A 62 9.79 -10.21 -1.06
CA GLU A 62 10.34 -11.18 -2.01
C GLU A 62 11.45 -10.59 -2.89
N MET A 63 11.53 -9.26 -3.04
CA MET A 63 12.62 -8.60 -3.76
C MET A 63 13.96 -8.63 -3.02
N HIS A 64 13.97 -9.00 -1.73
CA HIS A 64 15.17 -9.10 -0.89
C HIS A 64 16.06 -7.83 -0.88
N ASP A 65 15.46 -6.66 -1.09
CA ASP A 65 16.16 -5.38 -1.10
C ASP A 65 16.12 -4.75 0.29
N SER A 66 17.28 -4.68 0.94
CA SER A 66 17.41 -4.11 2.30
C SER A 66 17.03 -2.62 2.39
N ASN A 67 17.02 -1.90 1.27
CA ASN A 67 16.67 -0.48 1.22
C ASN A 67 15.20 -0.25 0.80
N PHE A 68 14.43 -1.33 0.61
CA PHE A 68 13.04 -1.25 0.19
C PHE A 68 12.19 -2.19 1.03
N VAL A 69 11.63 -1.62 2.10
CA VAL A 69 10.91 -2.36 3.13
C VAL A 69 9.47 -1.87 3.17
N ALA A 70 8.53 -2.81 3.15
CA ALA A 70 7.14 -2.49 3.39
C ALA A 70 6.90 -2.33 4.88
N GLU A 71 6.41 -1.17 5.32
CA GLU A 71 5.87 -1.03 6.66
C GLU A 71 4.56 -1.82 6.76
N LEU A 72 4.54 -2.81 7.65
CA LEU A 72 3.30 -3.53 7.96
C LEU A 72 2.41 -2.56 8.74
N ILE A 73 1.24 -2.21 8.18
CA ILE A 73 0.21 -1.53 8.96
C ILE A 73 -0.29 -2.54 9.99
N LEU A 74 0.21 -2.44 11.22
CA LEU A 74 -0.35 -3.10 12.40
C LEU A 74 -1.70 -2.45 12.72
N ALA A 75 -2.72 -2.75 11.92
CA ALA A 75 -4.05 -2.85 12.50
C ALA A 75 -4.08 -4.23 13.18
N ASP A 76 -4.33 -4.23 14.48
CA ASP A 76 -4.69 -5.39 15.30
C ASP A 76 -5.95 -6.09 14.74
N LEU A 77 -5.79 -6.72 13.57
CA LEU A 77 -6.79 -7.53 12.92
C LEU A 77 -6.37 -8.97 13.16
N THR A 78 -6.89 -9.48 14.26
CA THR A 78 -7.24 -10.89 14.41
C THR A 78 -8.02 -11.34 13.17
N ILE A 79 -7.28 -11.73 12.12
CA ILE A 79 -7.78 -12.59 11.05
C ILE A 79 -8.03 -13.94 11.72
N THR A 80 -9.21 -14.08 12.32
CA THR A 80 -9.73 -15.38 12.70
C THR A 80 -10.08 -16.07 11.40
N GLU A 81 -9.21 -16.96 10.95
CA GLU A 81 -9.60 -18.03 10.03
C GLU A 81 -10.76 -18.79 10.67
N ARG A 82 -11.88 -18.85 9.96
CA ARG A 82 -12.89 -19.89 10.10
C ARG A 82 -13.14 -20.50 8.75
#